data_AF-A0A522LZT0-F1
#
_entry.id   AF-A0A522LZT0-F1
#
_cell.length_a   1.000
_cell.length_b   1.000
_cell.length_c   1.000
_cell.angle_alpha   90.00
_cell.angle_beta   90.00
_cell.angle_gamma   90.00
#
_symmetry.space_group_name_H-M   'P 1'
#
loop_
_entity.id
_entity.type
_entity.pdbx_description
1 polymer ?
#
loop_
_entity_poly.entity_id
_entity_poly.type
_entity_poly.pdbx_seq_one_letter_code
_entity_poly.pdbx_strand_id
1 'polypeptide(L)'
;MSQSIFYKVCSQCMAQAPMNAAVCACGQSFEHAQASDSSLTAEVMRTETEERLYEAYLEARLQQMMEALRAVREECGPGKWTPEQLEKAQRALRAVEAAKNDLTAQRQKSVQASEAVHARKTRKSQPQRRALSPAIVVATPVSSAAIATTNTVATAPVPDMPSMEGFSPTASTTFRDIQAAKVQRVFPSLESTKQPSPGSTPSPAKANLIPEFELRTEEYAIAGVFDGFQRHA
;
A
#
# COMPACT_ATOMS: atom_id res chain seq x y z
N MET A 1 7.21 11.52 26.07
CA MET A 1 8.11 12.69 26.13
C MET A 1 7.62 13.69 25.10
N SER A 2 7.03 14.80 25.54
CA SER A 2 6.52 15.87 24.68
C SER A 2 7.66 16.73 24.17
N GLN A 3 7.92 16.71 22.85
CA GLN A 3 8.90 17.60 22.23
C GLN A 3 8.33 19.03 22.21
N SER A 4 9.10 20.00 22.73
CA SER A 4 8.70 21.41 22.72
C SER A 4 8.89 22.00 21.33
N ILE A 5 7.84 22.61 20.78
CA ILE A 5 7.84 23.24 19.44
C ILE A 5 8.76 24.46 19.32
N PHE A 6 9.23 25.00 20.44
CA PHE A 6 10.02 26.23 20.48
C PHE A 6 11.54 25.99 20.41
N TYR A 7 11.97 24.74 20.58
CA TYR A 7 13.37 24.38 20.66
C TYR A 7 13.69 23.19 19.76
N LYS A 8 14.86 23.23 19.13
CA LYS A 8 15.46 22.11 18.40
C LYS A 8 16.70 21.63 19.13
N VAL A 9 16.97 20.32 19.04
CA VAL A 9 18.13 19.71 19.69
C VAL A 9 19.27 19.60 18.68
N CYS A 10 20.45 20.10 19.03
CA CYS A 10 21.64 19.96 18.19
C CYS A 10 22.12 18.51 18.17
N SER A 11 22.26 17.89 17.00
CA SER A 11 22.73 16.51 16.87
C SER A 11 24.18 16.29 17.30
N GLN A 12 24.98 17.35 17.44
CA GLN A 12 26.41 17.25 17.77
C GLN A 12 26.69 17.42 19.26
N CYS A 13 26.05 18.38 19.93
CA CYS A 13 26.26 18.65 21.35
C CYS A 13 25.03 18.41 22.23
N MET A 14 23.90 18.00 21.65
CA MET A 14 22.60 17.77 22.33
C MET A 14 22.03 19.00 23.05
N ALA A 15 22.59 20.19 22.84
CA ALA A 15 22.06 21.44 23.39
C ALA A 15 20.71 21.81 22.72
N GLN A 16 19.80 22.35 23.51
CA GLN A 16 18.55 22.94 23.02
C GLN A 16 18.84 24.33 22.48
N ALA A 17 18.56 24.54 21.18
CA ALA A 17 18.66 25.84 20.53
C ALA A 17 17.25 26.35 20.21
N PRO A 18 17.02 27.68 20.22
CA PRO A 18 15.77 28.26 19.72
C PRO A 18 15.47 27.79 18.30
N MET A 19 14.19 27.58 17.97
CA MET A 19 13.78 27.07 16.65
C MET A 19 14.33 27.93 15.48
N ASN A 20 14.40 29.24 15.68
CA ASN A 20 14.91 30.25 14.74
C ASN A 20 16.44 30.42 14.73
N ALA A 21 17.21 29.72 15.57
CA ALA A 21 18.67 29.84 15.57
C ALA A 21 19.28 29.19 14.31
N ALA A 22 20.09 29.93 13.54
CA ALA A 22 20.75 29.38 12.35
C ALA A 22 21.93 28.45 12.71
N VAL A 23 22.59 28.69 13.84
CA VAL A 23 23.79 27.96 14.29
C VAL A 23 23.69 27.65 15.79
N CYS A 24 24.19 26.50 16.20
CA CYS A 24 24.30 26.12 17.61
C CYS A 24 25.54 26.77 18.26
N ALA A 25 25.56 26.92 19.59
CA ALA A 25 26.74 27.42 20.31
C ALA A 25 28.00 26.56 20.08
N CYS A 26 27.86 25.29 19.71
CA CYS A 26 28.98 24.42 19.34
C CYS A 26 29.51 24.64 17.91
N GLY A 27 28.94 25.59 17.14
CA GLY A 27 29.32 25.89 15.76
C GLY A 27 28.57 25.11 14.68
N GLN A 28 27.71 24.15 15.05
CA GLN A 28 26.95 23.36 14.06
C GLN A 28 25.85 24.21 13.43
N SER A 29 25.83 24.32 12.11
CA SER A 29 24.76 25.01 11.38
C SER A 29 23.51 24.13 11.28
N PHE A 30 22.34 24.76 11.42
CA PHE A 30 21.04 24.12 11.20
C PHE A 30 20.53 24.33 9.76
N GLU A 31 21.23 25.17 8.99
CA GLU A 31 20.84 25.57 7.63
C GLU A 31 21.03 24.46 6.58
N HIS A 32 21.84 23.45 6.88
CA HIS A 32 22.02 22.28 6.01
C HIS A 32 20.77 21.39 5.88
N ALA A 33 19.73 21.63 6.68
CA ALA A 33 18.46 20.93 6.53
C ALA A 33 17.49 21.58 5.52
N GLN A 34 17.72 22.84 5.11
CA GLN A 34 16.80 23.57 4.21
C GLN A 34 17.28 23.66 2.75
N ALA A 35 18.47 23.15 2.42
CA ALA A 35 18.97 23.17 1.05
C ALA A 35 18.27 22.12 0.16
N SER A 36 17.07 22.48 -0.31
CA SER A 36 16.34 22.18 -1.56
C SER A 36 16.36 20.79 -2.23
N ASP A 37 17.38 19.96 -2.06
CA ASP A 37 17.45 18.60 -2.63
C ASP A 37 17.26 17.50 -1.55
N SER A 38 17.52 17.79 -0.28
CA SER A 38 17.25 16.85 0.82
C SER A 38 15.76 16.69 1.10
N SER A 39 14.96 17.76 0.95
CA SER A 39 13.50 17.70 1.13
C SER A 39 12.83 16.83 0.06
N LEU A 40 13.23 16.98 -1.21
CA LEU A 40 12.68 16.22 -2.32
C LEU A 40 13.06 14.73 -2.21
N THR A 41 14.26 14.43 -1.70
CA THR A 41 14.68 13.05 -1.41
C THR A 41 13.91 12.48 -0.22
N ALA A 42 13.69 13.25 0.84
CA ALA A 42 12.92 12.83 2.01
C ALA A 42 11.44 12.60 1.69
N GLU A 43 10.83 13.44 0.84
CA GLU A 43 9.47 13.26 0.35
C GLU A 43 9.35 12.00 -0.50
N VAL A 44 10.28 11.76 -1.43
CA VAL A 44 10.30 10.52 -2.24
C VAL A 44 10.41 9.29 -1.35
N MET A 45 11.32 9.30 -0.36
CA MET A 45 11.45 8.19 0.59
C MET A 45 10.17 7.99 1.40
N ARG A 46 9.52 9.08 1.83
CA ARG A 46 8.24 9.00 2.56
C ARG A 46 7.16 8.38 1.67
N THR A 47 6.99 8.86 0.44
CA THR A 47 6.03 8.30 -0.50
C THR A 47 6.31 6.82 -0.77
N GLU A 48 7.56 6.43 -1.01
CA GLU A 48 7.92 5.01 -1.21
C GLU A 48 7.55 4.14 0.01
N THR A 49 7.79 4.64 1.22
CA THR A 49 7.38 3.90 2.44
C THR A 49 5.86 3.81 2.60
N GLU A 50 5.12 4.87 2.26
CA GLU A 50 3.65 4.89 2.30
C GLU A 50 3.05 3.91 1.28
N GLU A 51 3.57 3.90 0.05
CA GLU A 51 3.15 2.97 -1.00
C GLU A 51 3.39 1.50 -0.59
N ARG A 52 4.55 1.21 0.02
CA ARG A 52 4.87 -0.13 0.53
C ARG A 52 3.96 -0.57 1.67
N LEU A 53 3.61 0.35 2.58
CA LEU A 53 2.65 0.07 3.66
C LEU A 53 1.26 -0.23 3.10
N TYR A 54 0.85 0.50 2.06
CA TYR A 54 -0.44 0.29 1.42
C TYR A 54 -0.49 -1.03 0.63
N GLU A 55 0.60 -1.42 -0.03
CA GLU A 55 0.72 -2.74 -0.66
C GLU A 55 0.57 -3.87 0.37
N ALA A 56 1.29 -3.81 1.50
CA ALA A 56 1.18 -4.80 2.57
C ALA A 56 -0.25 -4.89 3.14
N TYR A 57 -0.96 -3.76 3.22
CA TYR A 57 -2.38 -3.75 3.60
C TYR A 57 -3.26 -4.50 2.59
N LEU A 58 -3.07 -4.28 1.29
CA LEU A 58 -3.84 -4.96 0.24
C LEU A 58 -3.54 -6.47 0.20
N GLU A 59 -2.29 -6.86 0.45
CA GLU A 59 -1.91 -8.28 0.59
C GLU A 59 -2.63 -8.94 1.77
N ALA A 60 -2.63 -8.29 2.94
CA ALA A 60 -3.37 -8.78 4.11
C ALA A 60 -4.88 -8.89 3.83
N ARG A 61 -5.45 -7.93 3.11
CA ARG A 61 -6.86 -7.95 2.72
C ARG A 61 -7.16 -9.10 1.75
N LEU A 62 -6.30 -9.35 0.77
CA LEU A 62 -6.43 -10.50 -0.13
C LEU A 62 -6.39 -11.81 0.67
N GLN A 63 -5.46 -11.94 1.62
CA GLN A 63 -5.37 -13.12 2.48
C GLN A 63 -6.64 -13.33 3.30
N GLN A 64 -7.22 -12.28 3.89
CA GLN A 64 -8.50 -12.36 4.60
C GLN A 64 -9.63 -12.85 3.69
N MET A 65 -9.72 -12.37 2.44
CA MET A 65 -10.73 -12.83 1.50
C MET A 65 -10.53 -14.30 1.10
N MET A 66 -9.27 -14.75 0.97
CA MET A 66 -8.96 -16.15 0.69
C MET A 66 -9.32 -17.06 1.87
N GLU A 67 -9.06 -16.64 3.10
CA GLU A 67 -9.47 -17.35 4.32
C GLU A 67 -11.00 -17.42 4.42
N ALA A 68 -11.72 -16.34 4.11
CA ALA A 68 -13.17 -16.34 4.07
C ALA A 68 -13.71 -17.31 3.00
N LEU A 69 -13.11 -17.36 1.81
CA LEU A 69 -13.47 -18.33 0.78
C LEU A 69 -13.22 -19.77 1.24
N ARG A 70 -12.09 -20.03 1.92
CA ARG A 70 -11.79 -21.35 2.49
C ARG A 70 -12.85 -21.76 3.52
N ALA A 71 -13.22 -20.86 4.43
CA ALA A 71 -14.28 -21.10 5.42
C ALA A 71 -15.62 -21.44 4.75
N VAL A 72 -16.00 -20.72 3.68
CA VAL A 72 -17.23 -21.04 2.92
C VAL A 72 -17.16 -22.45 2.31
N ARG A 73 -16.00 -22.88 1.80
CA ARG A 73 -15.83 -24.24 1.26
C ARG A 73 -15.95 -25.30 2.34
N GLU A 74 -15.33 -25.07 3.50
CA GLU A 74 -15.41 -25.97 4.65
C GLU A 74 -16.85 -26.12 5.16
N GLU A 75 -17.61 -25.01 5.23
CA GLU A 75 -19.03 -25.02 5.61
C GLU A 75 -19.93 -25.78 4.63
N CYS A 76 -19.62 -25.75 3.33
CA CYS A 76 -20.43 -26.45 2.31
C CYS A 76 -20.15 -27.95 2.26
N GLY A 77 -18.96 -28.37 2.70
CA GLY A 77 -18.53 -29.77 2.70
C GLY A 77 -18.44 -30.40 1.29
N PRO A 78 -18.17 -31.71 1.21
CA PRO A 78 -18.03 -32.45 -0.05
C PRO A 78 -19.37 -32.90 -0.67
N GLY A 79 -20.51 -32.50 -0.09
CA GLY A 79 -21.84 -32.96 -0.48
C GLY A 79 -22.43 -32.20 -1.68
N LYS A 80 -23.70 -32.50 -2.00
CA LYS A 80 -24.47 -31.72 -2.98
C LYS A 80 -24.70 -30.31 -2.43
N TRP A 81 -24.13 -29.30 -3.08
CA TRP A 81 -24.29 -27.91 -2.66
C TRP A 81 -25.72 -27.42 -2.92
N THR A 82 -26.26 -26.70 -1.94
CA THR A 82 -27.52 -25.96 -2.11
C THR A 82 -27.30 -24.72 -3.00
N PRO A 83 -28.35 -24.21 -3.68
CA PRO A 83 -28.21 -23.00 -4.48
C PRO A 83 -27.72 -21.79 -3.66
N GLU A 84 -28.14 -21.68 -2.40
CA GLU A 84 -27.70 -20.62 -1.48
C GLU A 84 -26.21 -20.70 -1.16
N GLN A 85 -25.70 -21.93 -0.93
CA GLN A 85 -24.27 -22.18 -0.73
C GLN A 85 -23.44 -21.84 -1.97
N LEU A 86 -23.94 -22.19 -3.16
CA LEU A 86 -23.30 -21.84 -4.42
C LEU A 86 -23.19 -20.32 -4.60
N GLU A 87 -24.27 -19.58 -4.32
CA GLU A 87 -24.27 -18.12 -4.39
C GLU A 87 -23.31 -17.50 -3.37
N LYS A 88 -23.25 -18.04 -2.15
CA LYS A 88 -22.30 -17.62 -1.11
C LYS A 88 -20.84 -17.82 -1.57
N ALA A 89 -20.53 -18.99 -2.13
CA ALA A 89 -19.20 -19.29 -2.66
C ALA A 89 -18.83 -18.37 -3.83
N GLN A 90 -19.77 -18.11 -4.75
CA GLN A 90 -19.56 -17.16 -5.85
C GLN A 90 -19.30 -15.73 -5.35
N ARG A 91 -20.02 -15.27 -4.33
CA ARG A 91 -19.76 -13.96 -3.71
C ARG A 91 -18.36 -13.88 -3.11
N ALA A 92 -17.93 -14.91 -2.39
CA ALA A 92 -16.59 -14.98 -1.83
C ALA A 92 -15.49 -14.99 -2.91
N LEU A 93 -15.71 -15.73 -4.01
CA LEU A 93 -14.80 -15.72 -5.17
C LEU A 93 -14.67 -14.33 -5.79
N ARG A 94 -15.79 -13.64 -6.05
CA ARG A 94 -15.77 -12.26 -6.57
C ARG A 94 -15.03 -11.30 -5.64
N ALA A 95 -15.14 -11.49 -4.32
CA ALA A 95 -14.40 -10.68 -3.36
C ALA A 95 -12.88 -10.91 -3.42
N VAL A 96 -12.45 -12.17 -3.59
CA VAL A 96 -11.03 -12.50 -3.82
C VAL A 96 -10.52 -11.89 -5.12
N GLU A 97 -11.28 -12.01 -6.21
CA GLU A 97 -10.91 -11.43 -7.50
C GLU A 97 -10.81 -9.90 -7.43
N ALA A 98 -11.76 -9.23 -6.77
CA ALA A 98 -11.69 -7.80 -6.53
C ALA A 98 -10.43 -7.40 -5.74
N ALA A 99 -10.10 -8.13 -4.67
CA ALA A 99 -8.88 -7.87 -3.89
C ALA A 99 -7.59 -8.09 -4.70
N LYS A 100 -7.54 -9.10 -5.57
CA LYS A 100 -6.43 -9.32 -6.51
C LYS A 100 -6.30 -8.16 -7.50
N ASN A 101 -7.41 -7.67 -8.04
CA ASN A 101 -7.43 -6.54 -8.97
C ASN A 101 -6.95 -5.26 -8.29
N ASP A 102 -7.36 -5.00 -7.04
CA ASP A 102 -6.90 -3.86 -6.25
C ASP A 102 -5.37 -3.92 -6.03
N LEU A 103 -4.83 -5.08 -5.66
CA LEU A 103 -3.40 -5.29 -5.44
C LEU A 103 -2.59 -5.10 -6.73
N THR A 104 -3.06 -5.65 -7.85
CA THR A 104 -2.37 -5.49 -9.15
C THR A 104 -2.41 -4.04 -9.65
N ALA A 105 -3.53 -3.36 -9.50
CA ALA A 105 -3.65 -1.93 -9.83
C ALA A 105 -2.69 -1.09 -8.97
N GLN A 106 -2.54 -1.42 -7.69
CA GLN A 106 -1.61 -0.73 -6.80
C GLN A 106 -0.15 -0.95 -7.19
N ARG A 107 0.24 -2.19 -7.51
CA ARG A 107 1.58 -2.51 -8.01
C ARG A 107 1.91 -1.79 -9.32
N GLN A 108 0.93 -1.62 -10.21
CA GLN A 108 1.13 -0.84 -11.43
C GLN A 108 1.37 0.64 -11.13
N LYS A 109 0.64 1.23 -10.17
CA LYS A 109 0.85 2.62 -9.74
C LYS A 109 2.23 2.83 -9.12
N SER A 110 2.70 1.91 -8.29
CA SER A 110 4.03 2.03 -7.66
C SER A 110 5.15 1.96 -8.70
N VAL A 111 5.02 1.09 -9.71
CA VAL A 111 5.95 1.05 -10.86
C VAL A 111 5.95 2.39 -11.60
N GLN A 112 4.79 2.91 -12.00
CA GLN A 112 4.70 4.19 -12.71
C GLN A 112 5.28 5.37 -11.88
N ALA A 113 5.04 5.38 -10.57
CA ALA A 113 5.59 6.40 -9.68
C ALA A 113 7.13 6.31 -9.61
N SER A 114 7.68 5.10 -9.52
CA SER A 114 9.13 4.88 -9.51
C SER A 114 9.78 5.31 -10.83
N GLU A 115 9.17 4.98 -11.97
CA GLU A 115 9.63 5.40 -13.30
C GLU A 115 9.63 6.92 -13.45
N ALA A 116 8.59 7.60 -12.97
CA ALA A 116 8.53 9.07 -12.98
C ALA A 116 9.65 9.71 -12.14
N VAL A 117 9.99 9.13 -10.99
CA VAL A 117 11.11 9.57 -10.15
C VAL A 117 12.45 9.35 -10.89
N HIS A 118 12.65 8.18 -11.50
CA HIS A 118 13.85 7.90 -12.28
C HIS A 118 14.00 8.83 -13.49
N ALA A 119 12.92 9.10 -14.22
CA ALA A 119 12.93 10.03 -15.35
C ALA A 119 13.30 11.47 -14.94
N ARG A 120 12.89 11.91 -13.74
CA ARG A 120 13.31 13.21 -13.20
C ARG A 120 14.79 13.24 -12.82
N LYS A 121 15.30 12.15 -12.24
CA LYS A 121 16.72 12.01 -11.88
C LYS A 121 17.61 12.04 -13.14
N THR A 122 17.24 11.33 -14.20
CA THR A 122 18.02 11.30 -15.45
C THR A 122 18.02 12.65 -16.18
N ARG A 123 16.89 13.38 -16.18
CA ARG A 123 16.82 14.74 -16.75
C ARG A 123 17.70 15.76 -16.02
N LYS A 124 17.84 15.69 -14.69
CA LYS A 124 18.75 16.56 -13.93
C LYS A 124 20.22 16.30 -14.28
N SER A 125 20.58 15.04 -14.57
CA SER A 125 21.97 14.68 -14.91
C SER A 125 22.39 14.99 -16.34
N GLN A 126 21.43 15.26 -17.25
CA GLN A 126 21.77 15.72 -18.59
C GLN A 126 22.08 17.22 -18.47
N PRO A 127 23.37 17.63 -18.53
CA PRO A 127 23.70 19.03 -18.54
C PRO A 127 22.96 19.60 -19.73
N GLN A 128 22.28 20.74 -19.56
CA GLN A 128 21.97 21.59 -20.70
C GLN A 128 23.32 21.92 -21.35
N ARG A 129 23.79 21.04 -22.24
CA ARG A 129 24.58 21.45 -23.37
C ARG A 129 23.61 22.35 -24.12
N ARG A 130 23.62 23.62 -23.73
CA ARG A 130 23.22 24.73 -24.59
C ARG A 130 24.00 24.46 -25.86
N ALA A 131 23.35 23.78 -26.79
CA ALA A 131 23.72 23.89 -28.17
C ALA A 131 23.66 25.39 -28.42
N LEU A 132 24.83 26.00 -28.53
CA LEU A 132 25.00 27.29 -29.16
C LEU A 132 24.49 27.07 -30.59
N SER A 133 23.17 27.14 -30.75
CA SER A 133 22.56 27.22 -32.07
C SER A 133 23.06 28.54 -32.65
N PRO A 134 23.77 28.51 -33.79
CA PRO A 134 24.17 29.73 -34.47
C PRO A 134 22.91 30.53 -34.81
N ALA A 135 22.97 31.83 -34.56
CA ALA A 135 21.90 32.77 -34.85
C ALA A 135 21.54 32.69 -36.34
N ILE A 136 20.46 31.99 -36.69
CA ILE A 136 19.79 32.18 -37.97
C ILE A 136 18.63 33.12 -37.68
N VAL A 137 18.85 34.39 -38.02
CA VAL A 137 17.85 35.44 -38.13
C VAL A 137 16.91 35.04 -39.25
N VAL A 138 15.82 34.35 -38.93
CA VAL A 138 14.67 34.25 -39.84
C VAL A 138 13.59 35.14 -39.25
N ALA A 139 13.42 36.31 -39.86
CA ALA A 139 12.25 37.13 -39.67
C ALA A 139 11.02 36.34 -40.12
N THR A 140 10.04 36.16 -39.24
CA THR A 140 8.69 35.75 -39.62
C THR A 140 7.66 36.80 -39.19
N PRO A 141 6.65 37.03 -40.03
CA PRO A 141 5.69 38.10 -39.87
C PRO A 141 4.62 37.78 -38.82
N VAL A 142 4.14 38.86 -38.21
CA VAL A 142 2.97 38.96 -37.36
C VAL A 142 1.75 38.42 -38.11
N SER A 143 1.11 37.38 -37.58
CA SER A 143 -0.27 37.07 -37.91
C SER A 143 -1.04 36.78 -36.63
N SER A 144 -1.79 37.79 -36.22
CA SER A 144 -2.80 37.75 -35.17
C SER A 144 -3.96 36.88 -35.64
N ALA A 145 -4.26 35.83 -34.88
CA ALA A 145 -5.59 35.23 -34.85
C ALA A 145 -5.87 34.74 -33.43
N ALA A 146 -6.60 35.58 -32.69
CA ALA A 146 -7.16 35.25 -31.40
C ALA A 146 -8.27 34.20 -31.59
N ILE A 147 -8.11 33.04 -30.97
CA ILE A 147 -9.24 32.17 -30.68
C ILE A 147 -9.27 32.02 -29.16
N ALA A 148 -10.17 32.79 -28.54
CA ALA A 148 -10.49 32.69 -27.13
C ALA A 148 -11.25 31.37 -26.91
N THR A 149 -10.57 30.36 -26.37
CA THR A 149 -11.20 29.14 -25.88
C THR A 149 -11.45 29.30 -24.38
N THR A 150 -12.65 29.78 -24.04
CA THR A 150 -13.17 29.76 -22.68
C THR A 150 -13.50 28.33 -22.29
N ASN A 151 -12.67 27.73 -21.43
CA ASN A 151 -13.00 26.46 -20.77
C ASN A 151 -14.02 26.73 -19.67
N THR A 152 -15.30 26.58 -20.01
CA THR A 152 -16.40 26.51 -19.05
C THR A 152 -16.30 25.18 -18.31
N VAL A 153 -15.77 25.22 -17.08
CA VAL A 153 -15.82 24.09 -16.16
C VAL A 153 -17.28 23.90 -15.77
N ALA A 154 -17.91 22.86 -16.32
CA ALA A 154 -19.22 22.41 -15.89
C ALA A 154 -19.08 21.85 -14.47
N THR A 155 -19.49 22.66 -13.48
CA THR A 155 -19.75 22.21 -12.11
C THR A 155 -20.83 21.13 -12.18
N ALA A 156 -20.42 19.87 -12.03
CA ALA A 156 -21.36 18.78 -11.86
C ALA A 156 -22.22 19.04 -10.61
N PRO A 157 -23.54 18.81 -10.66
CA PRO A 157 -24.39 18.91 -9.49
C PRO A 157 -23.92 17.89 -8.46
N VAL A 158 -23.59 18.38 -7.27
CA VAL A 158 -23.33 17.55 -6.09
C VAL A 158 -24.58 16.68 -5.87
N PRO A 159 -24.47 15.34 -5.86
CA PRO A 159 -25.59 14.50 -5.50
C PRO A 159 -26.00 14.83 -4.06
N ASP A 160 -27.27 15.18 -3.91
CA ASP A 160 -27.92 15.45 -2.64
C ASP A 160 -27.71 14.23 -1.72
N MET A 161 -26.84 14.39 -0.73
CA MET A 161 -26.56 13.37 0.28
C MET A 161 -27.80 13.26 1.16
N PRO A 162 -28.43 12.08 1.29
CA PRO A 162 -29.57 11.93 2.18
C PRO A 162 -29.14 12.28 3.61
N SER A 163 -29.84 13.26 4.18
CA SER A 163 -29.69 13.70 5.56
C SER A 163 -29.86 12.51 6.49
N MET A 164 -28.76 12.07 7.10
CA MET A 164 -28.73 11.06 8.17
C MET A 164 -29.20 11.70 9.49
N GLU A 165 -30.41 12.27 9.50
CA GLU A 165 -31.08 12.62 10.74
C GLU A 165 -31.78 11.36 11.26
N GLY A 166 -31.19 10.70 12.27
CA GLY A 166 -31.89 9.58 12.91
C GLY A 166 -31.10 8.61 13.78
N PHE A 167 -29.77 8.71 13.90
CA PHE A 167 -29.06 7.89 14.88
C PHE A 167 -29.04 8.57 16.25
N SER A 168 -30.16 8.43 16.97
CA SER A 168 -30.20 8.57 18.42
C SER A 168 -29.22 7.56 19.04
N PRO A 169 -28.20 7.99 19.79
CA PRO A 169 -27.34 7.09 20.54
C PRO A 169 -28.07 6.66 21.81
N THR A 170 -29.05 5.75 21.69
CA THR A 170 -29.56 5.03 22.84
C THR A 170 -28.68 3.82 23.12
N ALA A 171 -28.22 3.76 24.37
CA ALA A 171 -27.37 2.73 24.99
C ALA A 171 -25.86 2.86 24.73
N SER A 172 -25.21 3.67 25.58
CA SER A 172 -23.85 3.39 26.05
C SER A 172 -23.83 2.00 26.70
N THR A 173 -23.57 0.96 25.92
CA THR A 173 -23.16 -0.33 26.46
C THR A 173 -21.68 -0.20 26.83
N THR A 174 -21.42 -0.16 28.13
CA THR A 174 -20.09 -0.08 28.72
C THR A 174 -19.17 -1.17 28.16
N PHE A 175 -18.03 -0.74 27.60
CA PHE A 175 -16.95 -1.58 27.05
C PHE A 175 -16.31 -2.55 28.09
N ARG A 176 -16.77 -2.53 29.35
CA ARG A 176 -16.32 -3.41 30.42
C ARG A 176 -17.02 -4.77 30.47
N ASP A 177 -18.18 -4.94 29.82
CA ASP A 177 -18.94 -6.19 29.94
C ASP A 177 -18.62 -7.23 28.84
N ILE A 178 -17.82 -6.88 27.83
CA ILE A 178 -17.42 -7.82 26.76
C ILE A 178 -16.21 -8.70 27.18
N GLN A 179 -15.52 -8.39 28.29
CA GLN A 179 -14.41 -9.24 28.76
C GLN A 179 -14.82 -10.49 29.54
N ALA A 180 -16.11 -10.68 29.86
CA ALA A 180 -16.56 -11.85 30.64
C ALA A 180 -17.24 -12.96 29.81
N ALA A 181 -17.49 -12.74 28.51
CA ALA A 181 -18.14 -13.74 27.67
C ALA A 181 -17.13 -14.61 26.91
N LYS A 182 -16.68 -15.68 27.57
CA LYS A 182 -16.33 -16.98 26.97
C LYS A 182 -15.43 -16.93 25.71
N VAL A 183 -14.14 -16.66 25.90
CA VAL A 183 -13.08 -17.29 25.09
C VAL A 183 -12.62 -18.54 25.82
N GLN A 184 -13.49 -19.55 25.88
CA GLN A 184 -13.07 -20.94 26.04
C GLN A 184 -12.66 -21.45 24.66
N ARG A 185 -11.57 -20.88 24.10
CA ARG A 185 -10.85 -21.58 23.04
C ARG A 185 -10.03 -22.65 23.75
N VAL A 186 -10.53 -23.87 23.62
CA VAL A 186 -9.75 -25.10 23.79
C VAL A 186 -8.50 -24.94 22.93
N PHE A 187 -7.37 -24.62 23.56
CA PHE A 187 -6.07 -24.85 22.95
C PHE A 187 -5.90 -26.37 22.86
N PRO A 188 -5.75 -26.96 21.65
CA PRO A 188 -5.26 -28.32 21.58
C PRO A 188 -3.87 -28.33 22.23
N SER A 189 -3.75 -29.13 23.28
CA SER A 189 -2.50 -29.47 23.94
C SER A 189 -1.50 -29.92 22.87
N LEU A 190 -0.50 -29.10 22.60
CA LEU A 190 0.61 -29.49 21.74
C LEU A 190 1.38 -30.59 22.49
N GLU A 191 1.12 -31.84 22.11
CA GLU A 191 1.96 -32.97 22.45
C GLU A 191 3.38 -32.68 21.96
N SER A 192 4.24 -32.38 22.95
CA SER A 192 5.64 -32.80 23.05
C SER A 192 6.26 -33.34 21.77
N THR A 193 6.62 -32.44 20.85
CA THR A 193 7.46 -32.77 19.71
C THR A 193 8.89 -32.98 20.22
N LYS A 194 9.28 -34.25 20.16
CA LYS A 194 10.60 -34.82 20.41
C LYS A 194 11.74 -33.90 19.91
N GLN A 195 12.58 -33.44 20.84
CA GLN A 195 13.83 -32.72 20.57
C GLN A 195 14.70 -33.50 19.56
N PRO A 196 15.06 -32.92 18.40
CA PRO A 196 16.11 -33.48 17.56
C PRO A 196 17.48 -33.18 18.19
N SER A 197 18.31 -34.22 18.23
CA SER A 197 19.68 -34.22 18.74
C SER A 197 20.59 -33.20 18.04
N PRO A 198 21.50 -32.52 18.76
CA PRO A 198 22.46 -31.59 18.18
C PRO A 198 23.59 -32.37 17.51
N GLY A 199 23.65 -32.38 16.18
CA GLY A 199 24.70 -33.13 15.50
C GLY A 199 24.66 -33.09 13.98
N SER A 200 24.49 -31.93 13.36
CA SER A 200 24.82 -31.77 11.93
C SER A 200 25.03 -30.30 11.58
N THR A 201 26.29 -29.95 11.35
CA THR A 201 26.73 -28.68 10.76
C THR A 201 26.21 -28.56 9.32
N PRO A 202 25.41 -27.54 8.96
CA PRO A 202 25.03 -27.31 7.59
C PRO A 202 26.18 -26.66 6.80
N SER A 203 26.45 -27.26 5.64
CA SER A 203 27.39 -26.78 4.62
C SER A 203 26.91 -25.44 4.02
N PRO A 204 27.78 -24.42 3.90
CA PRO A 204 27.42 -23.12 3.37
C PRO A 204 27.59 -23.09 1.84
N ALA A 205 26.61 -23.59 1.09
CA ALA A 205 26.52 -23.31 -0.35
C ALA A 205 25.13 -23.60 -0.89
N LYS A 206 24.24 -22.60 -0.83
CA LYS A 206 23.18 -22.31 -1.82
C LYS A 206 22.44 -21.06 -1.37
N ALA A 207 22.93 -19.92 -1.87
CA ALA A 207 22.28 -18.64 -1.72
C ALA A 207 21.01 -18.59 -2.58
N ASN A 208 19.94 -18.10 -1.95
CA ASN A 208 18.86 -17.28 -2.53
C ASN A 208 18.28 -17.72 -3.88
N LEU A 209 17.32 -18.64 -3.81
CA LEU A 209 16.17 -18.63 -4.70
C LEU A 209 14.93 -18.42 -3.83
N ILE A 210 14.31 -17.27 -3.99
CA ILE A 210 13.03 -16.90 -3.37
C ILE A 210 11.98 -17.91 -3.86
N PRO A 211 11.20 -18.55 -2.98
CA PRO A 211 10.18 -19.52 -3.39
C PRO A 211 8.93 -18.77 -3.88
N GLU A 212 8.95 -18.24 -5.10
CA GLU A 212 7.74 -17.75 -5.79
C GLU A 212 6.91 -18.88 -6.42
N PHE A 213 7.38 -20.14 -6.35
CA PHE A 213 6.81 -21.23 -7.15
C PHE A 213 5.67 -22.02 -6.49
N GLU A 214 5.42 -21.86 -5.18
CA GLU A 214 4.38 -22.64 -4.48
C GLU A 214 2.96 -22.03 -4.57
N LEU A 215 2.81 -20.74 -4.88
CA LEU A 215 1.48 -20.13 -5.02
C LEU A 215 0.78 -20.50 -6.34
N ARG A 216 1.50 -21.01 -7.35
CA ARG A 216 0.91 -21.40 -8.65
C ARG A 216 0.20 -22.75 -8.62
N THR A 217 0.60 -23.67 -7.75
CA THR A 217 0.01 -25.03 -7.73
C THR A 217 -1.40 -25.07 -7.13
N GLU A 218 -1.74 -24.13 -6.23
CA GLU A 218 -3.11 -24.07 -5.67
C GLU A 218 -4.13 -23.46 -6.65
N GLU A 219 -3.72 -22.57 -7.56
CA GLU A 219 -4.64 -21.99 -8.55
C GLU A 219 -5.16 -23.03 -9.56
N TYR A 220 -4.34 -24.01 -9.96
CA TYR A 220 -4.76 -25.07 -10.89
C TYR A 220 -5.74 -26.08 -10.27
N ALA A 221 -5.66 -26.31 -8.96
CA ALA A 221 -6.61 -27.19 -8.27
C ALA A 221 -8.02 -26.58 -8.19
N ILE A 222 -8.13 -25.25 -8.13
CA ILE A 222 -9.42 -24.55 -8.04
C ILE A 222 -10.16 -24.56 -9.38
N ALA A 223 -9.45 -24.44 -10.51
CA ALA A 223 -10.06 -24.47 -11.84
C ALA A 223 -10.66 -25.86 -12.17
N GLY A 224 -9.99 -26.96 -11.77
CA GLY A 224 -10.44 -28.32 -12.08
C GLY A 224 -11.72 -28.76 -11.35
N VAL A 225 -12.00 -28.22 -10.15
CA VAL A 225 -13.20 -28.59 -9.38
C VAL A 225 -14.47 -27.97 -9.96
N PHE A 226 -14.37 -26.81 -10.62
CA PHE A 226 -15.54 -26.11 -11.15
C PHE A 226 -16.00 -26.67 -12.52
N ASP A 227 -15.07 -27.10 -13.36
CA ASP A 227 -15.33 -27.68 -14.69
C ASP A 227 -16.10 -29.03 -14.60
N GLY A 228 -15.89 -29.78 -13.51
CA GLY A 228 -16.66 -31.00 -13.22
C GLY A 228 -18.13 -30.75 -12.86
N PHE A 229 -18.45 -29.59 -12.26
CA PHE A 229 -19.82 -29.28 -11.81
C PHE A 229 -20.69 -28.74 -12.94
N GLN A 230 -20.10 -28.02 -13.92
CA GLN A 230 -20.83 -27.51 -15.09
C GLN A 230 -21.28 -28.60 -16.07
N ARG A 231 -20.70 -29.81 -16.02
CA ARG A 231 -21.08 -30.92 -16.90
C ARG A 231 -22.23 -31.78 -16.36
N HIS A 232 -22.64 -31.57 -15.12
CA HIS A 232 -23.63 -32.41 -14.43
C HIS A 232 -24.87 -31.64 -13.91
N ALA A 233 -24.98 -30.36 -14.25
CA ALA A 233 -26.20 -29.56 -14.11
C ALA A 233 -26.88 -29.41 -15.47
#